data_AF-A0A6C0BNP5-F1
#
_entry.id   AF-A0A6C0BNP5-F1
#
_cell.length_a   1.000
_cell.length_b   1.000
_cell.length_c   1.000
_cell.angle_alpha   90.00
_cell.angle_beta   90.00
_cell.angle_gamma   90.00
#
_symmetry.space_group_name_H-M   'P 1'
#
loop_
_entity.id
_entity.type
_entity.pdbx_description
1 polymer ?
#
loop_
_entity_poly.entity_id
_entity_poly.type
_entity_poly.pdbx_seq_one_letter_code
_entity_poly.pdbx_strand_id
1 'polypeptide(L)'
;MEFIAPFWDRLFLVCDLSTQAVLLRVCRRVHAVGNNSDHQYHRLHLFQRKWQRGCPIPEGDVISAIEKDIKIFTYLPLERRTYAVCRAAVQKEPWVLRYVPMKHRTAELCEIALTVNGWVLHMVPEYTLELCRVAFKSHGETLELVPFEFRSDLICMEAVKQDGTAVKYVPIEKQTPELCMAVIEEEPAAIRLIDRSKQSPELWAQAIKQDPEVIKYLL
;
A
#
# COMPACT_ATOMS: atom_id res chain seq x y z
N MET A 1 -58.73 4.68 -18.12
CA MET A 1 -57.34 5.14 -18.42
C MET A 1 -56.41 4.81 -17.24
N GLU A 2 -56.22 3.54 -16.90
CA GLU A 2 -55.43 3.09 -15.73
C GLU A 2 -53.96 2.75 -16.06
N PHE A 3 -53.59 2.73 -17.35
CA PHE A 3 -52.30 2.21 -17.82
C PHE A 3 -51.06 3.09 -17.56
N ILE A 4 -51.20 4.29 -17.01
CA ILE A 4 -50.08 5.24 -16.88
C ILE A 4 -49.47 5.25 -15.47
N ALA A 5 -50.17 4.72 -14.45
CA ALA A 5 -49.63 4.68 -13.08
C ALA A 5 -48.33 3.85 -12.97
N PRO A 6 -48.23 2.63 -13.55
CA PRO A 6 -47.00 1.84 -13.47
C PRO A 6 -45.79 2.51 -14.14
N PHE A 7 -46.04 3.33 -15.17
CA PHE A 7 -45.00 4.12 -15.82
C PHE A 7 -44.46 5.20 -14.88
N TRP A 8 -45.34 5.97 -14.24
CA TRP A 8 -44.93 7.03 -13.31
C TRP A 8 -44.30 6.46 -12.05
N ASP A 9 -44.80 5.34 -11.51
CA ASP A 9 -44.19 4.65 -10.36
C ASP A 9 -42.75 4.26 -10.66
N ARG A 10 -42.52 3.62 -11.82
CA ARG A 10 -41.18 3.24 -12.23
C ARG A 10 -40.29 4.45 -12.49
N LEU A 11 -40.85 5.53 -13.03
CA LEU A 11 -40.10 6.76 -13.28
C LEU A 11 -39.67 7.43 -11.96
N PHE A 12 -40.56 7.59 -10.99
CA PHE A 12 -40.25 8.19 -9.69
C PHE A 12 -39.21 7.39 -8.89
N LEU A 13 -39.14 6.07 -9.06
CA LEU A 13 -38.14 5.22 -8.40
C LEU A 13 -36.74 5.25 -9.04
N VAL A 14 -36.62 5.72 -10.29
CA VAL A 14 -35.35 5.73 -11.03
C VAL A 14 -34.76 7.15 -11.13
N CYS A 15 -35.59 8.18 -11.09
CA CYS A 15 -35.16 9.58 -11.23
C CYS A 15 -34.49 10.14 -9.97
N ASP A 16 -33.64 11.15 -10.13
CA ASP A 16 -33.03 11.87 -9.01
C ASP A 16 -34.01 12.85 -8.31
N LEU A 17 -33.64 13.34 -7.13
CA LEU A 17 -34.49 14.24 -6.33
C LEU A 17 -34.90 15.52 -7.07
N SER A 18 -34.01 16.08 -7.90
CA SER A 18 -34.27 17.27 -8.71
C SER A 18 -35.36 17.01 -9.74
N THR A 19 -35.25 15.91 -10.48
CA THR A 19 -36.21 15.51 -11.51
C THR A 19 -37.55 15.16 -10.89
N GLN A 20 -37.56 14.43 -9.76
CA GLN A 20 -38.79 14.12 -9.03
C GLN A 20 -39.53 15.40 -8.58
N ALA A 21 -38.81 16.43 -8.12
CA ALA A 21 -39.42 17.71 -7.73
C ALA A 21 -40.07 18.46 -8.91
N VAL A 22 -39.52 18.33 -10.12
CA VAL A 22 -40.11 18.88 -11.35
C VAL A 22 -41.35 18.07 -11.74
N LEU A 23 -41.28 16.74 -11.70
CA LEU A 23 -42.39 15.85 -12.07
C LEU A 23 -43.64 16.06 -11.21
N LEU A 24 -43.46 16.32 -9.90
CA LEU A 24 -44.57 16.63 -8.99
C LEU A 24 -45.35 17.90 -9.38
N ARG A 25 -44.77 18.79 -10.20
CA ARG A 25 -45.41 20.04 -10.65
C ARG A 25 -46.11 19.91 -12.01
N VAL A 26 -45.97 18.78 -12.70
CA VAL A 26 -46.47 18.60 -14.08
C VAL A 26 -48.00 18.65 -14.14
N CYS A 27 -48.69 17.84 -13.35
CA CYS A 27 -50.15 17.90 -13.21
C CYS A 27 -50.63 17.21 -11.94
N ARG A 28 -51.89 17.47 -11.54
CA ARG A 28 -52.48 16.89 -10.30
C ARG A 28 -52.41 15.37 -10.23
N ARG A 29 -52.55 14.68 -11.38
CA ARG A 29 -52.50 13.22 -11.44
C ARG A 29 -51.09 12.68 -11.19
N VAL A 30 -50.06 13.29 -11.79
CA VAL A 30 -48.65 12.92 -11.56
C VAL A 30 -48.24 13.26 -10.13
N HIS A 31 -48.71 14.39 -9.60
CA HIS A 31 -48.52 14.75 -8.19
C HIS A 31 -49.09 13.68 -7.24
N ALA A 32 -50.30 13.19 -7.49
CA ALA A 32 -50.93 12.16 -6.65
C ALA A 32 -50.14 10.83 -6.67
N VAL A 33 -49.67 10.39 -7.85
CA VAL A 33 -48.85 9.17 -7.98
C VAL A 33 -47.48 9.35 -7.29
N GLY A 34 -46.77 10.45 -7.58
CA GLY A 34 -45.44 10.73 -7.02
C GLY A 34 -45.41 11.04 -5.52
N ASN A 35 -46.57 11.27 -4.89
CA ASN A 35 -46.70 11.61 -3.48
C ASN A 35 -47.39 10.52 -2.65
N ASN A 36 -47.42 9.28 -3.12
CA ASN A 36 -47.77 8.12 -2.31
C ASN A 36 -46.72 7.87 -1.19
N SER A 37 -47.03 6.98 -0.25
CA SER A 37 -46.12 6.61 0.84
C SER A 37 -44.76 6.13 0.31
N ASP A 38 -44.76 5.29 -0.70
CA ASP A 38 -43.57 4.60 -1.19
C ASP A 38 -42.57 5.57 -1.83
N HIS A 39 -43.05 6.52 -2.65
CA HIS A 39 -42.23 7.56 -3.24
C HIS A 39 -41.79 8.62 -2.23
N GLN A 40 -42.58 8.89 -1.19
CA GLN A 40 -42.15 9.74 -0.08
C GLN A 40 -41.00 9.08 0.70
N TYR A 41 -41.13 7.80 1.05
CA TYR A 41 -40.07 7.01 1.68
C TYR A 41 -38.83 6.92 0.78
N HIS A 42 -39.00 6.68 -0.52
CA HIS A 42 -37.91 6.65 -1.47
C HIS A 42 -37.16 7.99 -1.54
N ARG A 43 -37.88 9.13 -1.58
CA ARG A 43 -37.26 10.46 -1.53
C ARG A 43 -36.52 10.73 -0.24
N LEU A 44 -37.10 10.38 0.91
CA LEU A 44 -36.44 10.49 2.21
C LEU A 44 -35.16 9.65 2.25
N HIS A 45 -35.20 8.44 1.71
CA HIS A 45 -34.03 7.58 1.62
C HIS A 45 -32.94 8.16 0.70
N LEU A 46 -33.31 8.64 -0.50
CA LEU A 46 -32.37 9.34 -1.39
C LEU A 46 -31.78 10.60 -0.75
N PHE A 47 -32.60 11.36 -0.03
CA PHE A 47 -32.18 12.57 0.68
C PHE A 47 -31.22 12.21 1.81
N GLN A 48 -31.53 11.20 2.62
CA GLN A 48 -30.66 10.73 3.70
C GLN A 48 -29.32 10.22 3.15
N ARG A 49 -29.31 9.47 2.05
CA ARG A 49 -28.04 9.04 1.40
C ARG A 49 -27.24 10.23 0.87
N LYS A 50 -27.90 11.20 0.24
CA LYS A 50 -27.27 12.42 -0.27
C LYS A 50 -26.71 13.27 0.88
N TRP A 51 -27.48 13.39 1.97
CA TRP A 51 -27.07 14.10 3.17
C TRP A 51 -25.93 13.38 3.90
N GLN A 52 -25.97 12.05 4.06
CA GLN A 52 -24.86 11.29 4.65
C GLN A 52 -23.56 11.42 3.83
N ARG A 53 -23.66 11.42 2.49
CA ARG A 53 -22.49 11.65 1.62
C ARG A 53 -21.97 13.09 1.72
N GLY A 54 -22.86 14.07 1.78
CA GLY A 54 -22.53 15.51 1.84
C GLY A 54 -22.46 16.12 3.24
N CYS A 55 -22.61 15.32 4.30
CA CYS A 55 -22.62 15.84 5.68
C CYS A 55 -21.24 16.43 5.97
N PRO A 56 -21.14 17.72 6.33
CA PRO A 56 -19.86 18.37 6.57
C PRO A 56 -19.30 17.86 7.90
N ILE A 57 -18.57 16.75 7.85
CA ILE A 57 -17.75 16.31 8.98
C ILE A 57 -16.38 16.96 8.76
N PRO A 58 -15.90 17.79 9.70
CA PRO A 58 -14.55 18.35 9.64
C PRO A 58 -13.50 17.28 9.38
N GLU A 59 -12.51 17.60 8.55
CA GLU A 59 -11.44 16.66 8.22
C GLU A 59 -10.67 16.19 9.48
N GLY A 60 -10.47 17.10 10.44
CA GLY A 60 -9.85 16.79 11.73
C GLY A 60 -10.60 15.71 12.51
N ASP A 61 -11.92 15.70 12.47
CA ASP A 61 -12.72 14.67 13.15
C ASP A 61 -12.53 13.30 12.48
N VAL A 62 -12.43 13.26 11.14
CA VAL A 62 -12.13 12.03 10.39
C VAL A 62 -10.76 11.49 10.76
N ILE A 63 -9.74 12.36 10.85
CA ILE A 63 -8.39 11.98 11.27
C ILE A 63 -8.41 11.47 12.72
N SER A 64 -9.09 12.16 13.63
CA SER A 64 -9.22 11.71 15.03
C SER A 64 -9.92 10.36 15.17
N ALA A 65 -10.89 10.07 14.29
CA ALA A 65 -11.55 8.77 14.25
C ALA A 65 -10.59 7.68 13.76
N ILE A 66 -9.78 7.95 12.73
CA ILE A 66 -8.74 7.05 12.21
C ILE A 66 -7.67 6.77 13.27
N GLU A 67 -7.28 7.79 14.03
CA GLU A 67 -6.35 7.67 15.16
C GLU A 67 -6.88 6.74 16.26
N LYS A 68 -8.19 6.66 16.46
CA LYS A 68 -8.81 5.68 17.37
C LYS A 68 -8.92 4.29 16.74
N ASP A 69 -9.53 4.19 15.56
CA ASP A 69 -9.71 2.92 14.84
C ASP A 69 -9.43 3.10 13.34
N ILE A 70 -8.32 2.51 12.89
CA ILE A 70 -7.86 2.57 11.51
C ILE A 70 -8.78 1.82 10.54
N LYS A 71 -9.56 0.84 11.02
CA LYS A 71 -10.49 0.07 10.17
C LYS A 71 -11.54 0.97 9.53
N ILE A 72 -11.86 2.10 10.16
CA ILE A 72 -12.77 3.14 9.64
C ILE A 72 -12.34 3.60 8.24
N PHE A 73 -11.04 3.68 7.95
CA PHE A 73 -10.54 4.11 6.65
C PHE A 73 -11.07 3.23 5.50
N THR A 74 -11.23 1.93 5.72
CA THR A 74 -11.72 0.98 4.69
C THR A 74 -13.15 1.28 4.26
N TYR A 75 -13.98 1.80 5.18
CA TYR A 75 -15.37 2.18 4.96
C TYR A 75 -15.53 3.64 4.54
N LEU A 76 -14.46 4.43 4.61
CA LEU A 76 -14.50 5.85 4.28
C LEU A 76 -14.77 6.03 2.77
N PRO A 77 -15.78 6.83 2.36
CA PRO A 77 -16.06 7.06 0.95
C PRO A 77 -14.91 7.80 0.26
N LEU A 78 -14.75 7.60 -1.06
CA LEU A 78 -13.59 8.10 -1.82
C LEU A 78 -13.45 9.63 -1.76
N GLU A 79 -14.56 10.34 -1.66
CA GLU A 79 -14.61 11.80 -1.55
C GLU A 79 -13.97 12.31 -0.25
N ARG A 80 -13.90 11.46 0.78
CA ARG A 80 -13.31 11.79 2.09
C ARG A 80 -11.89 11.26 2.27
N ARG A 81 -11.39 10.47 1.33
CA ARG A 81 -9.98 10.03 1.29
C ARG A 81 -9.12 11.13 0.68
N THR A 82 -9.08 12.29 1.34
CA THR A 82 -8.19 13.40 0.96
C THR A 82 -6.74 13.00 1.21
N TYR A 83 -5.79 13.73 0.63
CA TYR A 83 -4.37 13.43 0.82
C TYR A 83 -3.97 13.48 2.30
N ALA A 84 -4.43 14.46 3.07
CA ALA A 84 -4.14 14.60 4.49
C ALA A 84 -4.67 13.40 5.31
N VAL A 85 -5.91 12.97 5.04
CA VAL A 85 -6.50 11.77 5.66
C VAL A 85 -5.72 10.51 5.30
N CYS A 86 -5.33 10.34 4.02
CA CYS A 86 -4.53 9.21 3.57
C CYS A 86 -3.14 9.20 4.25
N ARG A 87 -2.50 10.36 4.35
CA ARG A 87 -1.20 10.53 5.01
C ARG A 87 -1.29 10.14 6.49
N ALA A 88 -2.27 10.65 7.22
CA ALA A 88 -2.46 10.29 8.63
C ALA A 88 -2.72 8.78 8.81
N ALA A 89 -3.54 8.18 7.93
CA ALA A 89 -3.83 6.75 7.98
C ALA A 89 -2.60 5.89 7.69
N VAL A 90 -1.80 6.23 6.68
CA VAL A 90 -0.57 5.53 6.32
C VAL A 90 0.50 5.64 7.41
N GLN A 91 0.62 6.82 8.04
CA GLN A 91 1.54 7.01 9.18
C GLN A 91 1.18 6.12 10.37
N LYS A 92 -0.12 5.89 10.60
CA LYS A 92 -0.59 4.99 11.66
C LYS A 92 -0.39 3.52 11.28
N GLU A 93 -0.80 3.13 10.08
CA GLU A 93 -0.67 1.76 9.58
C GLU A 93 -0.36 1.75 8.08
N PRO A 94 0.88 1.39 7.69
CA PRO A 94 1.32 1.45 6.29
C PRO A 94 0.53 0.56 5.33
N TRP A 95 -0.03 -0.55 5.83
CA TRP A 95 -0.86 -1.50 5.07
C TRP A 95 -2.14 -0.89 4.50
N VAL A 96 -2.53 0.28 5.00
CA VAL A 96 -3.65 1.07 4.48
C VAL A 96 -3.37 1.61 3.08
N LEU A 97 -2.10 1.69 2.65
CA LEU A 97 -1.72 2.10 1.30
C LEU A 97 -2.49 1.34 0.21
N ARG A 98 -2.81 0.05 0.43
CA ARG A 98 -3.64 -0.75 -0.49
C ARG A 98 -5.04 -0.18 -0.76
N TYR A 99 -5.59 0.59 0.18
CA TYR A 99 -6.92 1.21 0.10
C TYR A 99 -6.85 2.69 -0.29
N VAL A 100 -5.65 3.28 -0.34
CA VAL A 100 -5.48 4.67 -0.78
C VAL A 100 -5.81 4.77 -2.28
N PRO A 101 -6.60 5.77 -2.71
CA PRO A 101 -6.88 6.01 -4.12
C PRO A 101 -5.59 6.22 -4.91
N MET A 102 -5.51 5.71 -6.15
CA MET A 102 -4.29 5.82 -6.97
C MET A 102 -3.81 7.26 -7.15
N LYS A 103 -4.73 8.22 -7.29
CA LYS A 103 -4.43 9.67 -7.35
C LYS A 103 -3.64 10.21 -6.15
N HIS A 104 -3.64 9.51 -5.01
CA HIS A 104 -2.93 9.89 -3.80
C HIS A 104 -1.74 8.98 -3.48
N ARG A 105 -1.50 7.92 -4.25
CA ARG A 105 -0.28 7.09 -4.13
C ARG A 105 0.90 7.74 -4.83
N THR A 106 1.22 8.97 -4.43
CA THR A 106 2.40 9.68 -4.91
C THR A 106 3.67 9.06 -4.32
N ALA A 107 4.82 9.36 -4.91
CA ALA A 107 6.12 8.91 -4.40
C ALA A 107 6.31 9.30 -2.93
N GLU A 108 5.93 10.54 -2.56
CA GLU A 108 5.98 11.05 -1.18
C GLU A 108 5.17 10.19 -0.20
N LEU A 109 3.93 9.84 -0.53
CA LEU A 109 3.11 9.03 0.37
C LEU A 109 3.64 7.60 0.49
N CYS A 110 4.16 7.05 -0.60
CA CYS A 110 4.80 5.74 -0.61
C CYS A 110 6.07 5.75 0.24
N GLU A 111 6.90 6.80 0.15
CA GLU A 111 8.07 6.98 1.00
C GLU A 111 7.68 7.02 2.48
N ILE A 112 6.64 7.77 2.84
CA ILE A 112 6.10 7.78 4.22
C ILE A 112 5.67 6.37 4.65
N ALA A 113 4.99 5.61 3.79
CA ALA A 113 4.62 4.23 4.11
C ALA A 113 5.84 3.35 4.37
N LEU A 114 6.86 3.45 3.51
CA LEU A 114 8.07 2.63 3.56
C LEU A 114 8.96 2.98 4.75
N THR A 115 9.05 4.25 5.13
CA THR A 115 9.79 4.67 6.33
C THR A 115 9.20 4.07 7.59
N VAL A 116 7.88 3.91 7.66
CA VAL A 116 7.21 3.27 8.80
C VAL A 116 7.33 1.74 8.74
N ASN A 117 7.19 1.13 7.57
CA ASN A 117 7.37 -0.31 7.39
C ASN A 117 7.83 -0.66 5.97
N GLY A 118 9.07 -1.14 5.83
CA GLY A 118 9.67 -1.50 4.53
C GLY A 118 8.95 -2.64 3.80
N TRP A 119 8.21 -3.52 4.49
CA TRP A 119 7.47 -4.62 3.85
C TRP A 119 6.40 -4.14 2.90
N VAL A 120 5.87 -2.93 3.05
CA VAL A 120 4.81 -2.42 2.17
C VAL A 120 5.32 -2.02 0.77
N LEU A 121 6.60 -2.22 0.47
CA LEU A 121 7.18 -1.96 -0.85
C LEU A 121 6.36 -2.62 -1.96
N HIS A 122 5.90 -3.86 -1.75
CA HIS A 122 5.07 -4.59 -2.72
C HIS A 122 3.69 -3.95 -3.02
N MET A 123 3.26 -2.96 -2.23
CA MET A 123 1.99 -2.24 -2.41
C MET A 123 2.15 -0.92 -3.18
N VAL A 124 3.40 -0.50 -3.42
CA VAL A 124 3.74 0.70 -4.19
C VAL A 124 3.43 0.43 -5.68
N PRO A 125 2.81 1.39 -6.39
CA PRO A 125 2.43 1.19 -7.79
C PRO A 125 3.62 1.03 -8.74
N GLU A 126 4.70 1.78 -8.50
CA GLU A 126 5.90 1.78 -9.33
C GLU A 126 7.14 1.73 -8.45
N TYR A 127 8.05 0.80 -8.74
CA TYR A 127 9.31 0.68 -8.03
C TYR A 127 10.33 1.68 -8.58
N THR A 128 10.95 2.43 -7.68
CA THR A 128 12.13 3.24 -8.00
C THR A 128 13.28 2.83 -7.10
N LEU A 129 14.51 3.10 -7.55
CA LEU A 129 15.71 2.83 -6.75
C LEU A 129 15.66 3.56 -5.39
N GLU A 130 15.11 4.77 -5.37
CA GLU A 130 14.96 5.59 -4.16
C GLU A 130 14.00 4.95 -3.15
N LEU A 131 12.82 4.50 -3.61
CA LEU A 131 11.84 3.83 -2.74
C LEU A 131 12.39 2.49 -2.23
N CYS A 132 13.08 1.73 -3.07
CA CYS A 132 13.76 0.51 -2.65
C CYS A 132 14.82 0.78 -1.58
N ARG A 133 15.60 1.86 -1.71
CA ARG A 133 16.59 2.28 -0.72
C ARG A 133 15.94 2.69 0.60
N VAL A 134 14.81 3.38 0.57
CA VAL A 134 14.07 3.75 1.80
C VAL A 134 13.53 2.51 2.50
N ALA A 135 12.92 1.58 1.75
CA ALA A 135 12.42 0.32 2.29
C ALA A 135 13.53 -0.57 2.88
N PHE A 136 14.69 -0.59 2.21
CA PHE A 136 15.88 -1.28 2.68
C PHE A 136 16.33 -0.74 4.05
N LYS A 137 16.47 0.59 4.17
CA LYS A 137 16.92 1.22 5.42
C LYS A 137 15.92 1.12 6.57
N SER A 138 14.62 1.15 6.29
CA SER A 138 13.61 1.14 7.35
C SER A 138 13.45 -0.23 8.04
N HIS A 139 13.94 -1.31 7.43
CA HIS A 139 13.83 -2.67 7.95
C HIS A 139 15.18 -3.33 8.16
N GLY A 140 16.07 -2.60 8.83
CA GLY A 140 17.36 -3.12 9.27
C GLY A 140 18.22 -3.63 8.13
N GLU A 141 18.09 -3.02 6.93
CA GLU A 141 18.93 -3.33 5.77
C GLU A 141 18.72 -4.76 5.24
N THR A 142 17.48 -5.26 5.32
CA THR A 142 17.11 -6.57 4.82
C THR A 142 17.03 -6.58 3.28
N LEU A 143 18.00 -7.19 2.61
CA LEU A 143 18.07 -7.27 1.15
C LEU A 143 16.92 -8.08 0.49
N GLU A 144 16.29 -8.98 1.24
CA GLU A 144 15.14 -9.76 0.79
C GLU A 144 13.96 -8.89 0.33
N LEU A 145 13.76 -7.74 0.99
CA LEU A 145 12.70 -6.79 0.68
C LEU A 145 12.86 -6.14 -0.69
N VAL A 146 14.11 -5.93 -1.12
CA VAL A 146 14.42 -5.23 -2.35
C VAL A 146 14.21 -6.19 -3.52
N PRO A 147 13.38 -5.84 -4.53
CA PRO A 147 13.22 -6.66 -5.71
C PRO A 147 14.55 -6.86 -6.42
N PHE A 148 14.74 -8.04 -7.02
CA PHE A 148 16.01 -8.47 -7.61
C PHE A 148 16.62 -7.43 -8.57
N GLU A 149 15.78 -6.83 -9.43
CA GLU A 149 16.19 -5.82 -10.43
C GLU A 149 16.73 -4.52 -9.81
N PHE A 150 16.33 -4.20 -8.58
CA PHE A 150 16.73 -2.98 -7.87
C PHE A 150 17.85 -3.20 -6.84
N ARG A 151 18.42 -4.40 -6.76
CA ARG A 151 19.58 -4.71 -5.92
C ARG A 151 20.85 -4.14 -6.56
N SER A 152 21.06 -2.83 -6.41
CA SER A 152 22.29 -2.16 -6.87
C SER A 152 23.52 -2.65 -6.10
N ASP A 153 24.72 -2.47 -6.67
CA ASP A 153 25.96 -2.95 -6.04
C ASP A 153 26.19 -2.27 -4.68
N LEU A 154 25.78 -1.00 -4.56
CA LEU A 154 25.79 -0.25 -3.30
C LEU A 154 24.88 -0.87 -2.25
N ILE A 155 23.64 -1.21 -2.59
CA ILE A 155 22.67 -1.82 -1.64
C ILE A 155 23.16 -3.22 -1.24
N CYS A 156 23.68 -4.02 -2.17
CA CYS A 156 24.23 -5.33 -1.88
C CYS A 156 25.43 -5.25 -0.93
N MET A 157 26.33 -4.29 -1.14
CA MET A 157 27.49 -4.06 -0.29
C MET A 157 27.09 -3.56 1.10
N GLU A 158 26.15 -2.61 1.20
CA GLU A 158 25.60 -2.15 2.49
C GLU A 158 24.99 -3.33 3.26
N ALA A 159 24.17 -4.15 2.60
CA ALA A 159 23.51 -5.30 3.23
C ALA A 159 24.51 -6.33 3.79
N VAL A 160 25.55 -6.66 3.01
CA VAL A 160 26.59 -7.62 3.43
C VAL A 160 27.42 -7.09 4.60
N LYS A 161 27.72 -5.79 4.62
CA LYS A 161 28.45 -5.18 5.74
C LYS A 161 27.65 -5.18 7.03
N GLN A 162 26.33 -5.14 6.94
CA GLN A 162 25.45 -5.21 8.09
C GLN A 162 25.20 -6.66 8.56
N ASP A 163 25.08 -7.60 7.62
CA ASP A 163 24.86 -9.02 7.85
C ASP A 163 25.52 -9.83 6.73
N GLY A 164 26.61 -10.53 7.03
CA GLY A 164 27.33 -11.36 6.05
C GLY A 164 26.44 -12.44 5.41
N THR A 165 25.39 -12.89 6.10
CA THR A 165 24.43 -13.85 5.53
C THR A 165 23.53 -13.26 4.45
N ALA A 166 23.47 -11.93 4.30
CA ALA A 166 22.69 -11.26 3.26
C ALA A 166 23.16 -11.62 1.85
N VAL A 167 24.38 -12.13 1.69
CA VAL A 167 24.93 -12.59 0.39
C VAL A 167 24.03 -13.63 -0.30
N LYS A 168 23.26 -14.41 0.47
CA LYS A 168 22.30 -15.39 -0.08
C LYS A 168 21.21 -14.75 -0.94
N TYR A 169 20.97 -13.45 -0.78
CA TYR A 169 20.03 -12.66 -1.57
C TYR A 169 20.73 -11.79 -2.63
N VAL A 170 22.05 -11.76 -2.69
CA VAL A 170 22.78 -11.00 -3.72
C VAL A 170 22.74 -11.76 -5.05
N PRO A 171 22.39 -11.10 -6.18
CA PRO A 171 22.50 -11.71 -7.51
C PRO A 171 23.88 -12.32 -7.77
N ILE A 172 23.95 -13.50 -8.39
CA ILE A 172 25.21 -14.22 -8.64
C ILE A 172 26.17 -13.36 -9.48
N GLU A 173 25.63 -12.58 -10.42
CA GLU A 173 26.40 -11.68 -11.27
C GLU A 173 27.09 -10.55 -10.47
N LYS A 174 26.53 -10.21 -9.30
CA LYS A 174 27.00 -9.13 -8.41
C LYS A 174 27.85 -9.61 -7.24
N GLN A 175 28.02 -10.92 -7.09
CA GLN A 175 29.01 -11.50 -6.16
C GLN A 175 30.41 -11.33 -6.75
N THR A 176 30.91 -10.10 -6.72
CA THR A 176 32.27 -9.78 -7.15
C THR A 176 33.27 -10.25 -6.07
N PRO A 177 34.55 -10.44 -6.42
CA PRO A 177 35.57 -10.82 -5.43
C PRO A 177 35.60 -9.87 -4.23
N GLU A 178 35.38 -8.57 -4.44
CA GLU A 178 35.36 -7.57 -3.36
C GLU A 178 34.16 -7.77 -2.42
N LEU A 179 32.97 -8.04 -2.95
CA LEU A 179 31.79 -8.32 -2.13
C LEU A 179 31.94 -9.65 -1.38
N CYS A 180 32.44 -10.69 -2.03
CA CYS A 180 32.72 -11.97 -1.39
C CYS A 180 33.76 -11.83 -0.27
N MET A 181 34.79 -11.01 -0.44
CA MET A 181 35.76 -10.72 0.63
C MET A 181 35.10 -9.99 1.80
N ALA A 182 34.24 -9.01 1.53
CA ALA A 182 33.49 -8.32 2.58
C ALA A 182 32.59 -9.28 3.37
N VAL A 183 31.97 -10.27 2.73
CA VAL A 183 31.20 -11.33 3.42
C VAL A 183 32.08 -12.07 4.42
N ILE A 184 33.30 -12.45 4.02
CA ILE A 184 34.22 -13.18 4.89
C ILE A 184 34.68 -12.30 6.05
N GLU A 185 35.01 -11.04 5.78
CA GLU A 185 35.45 -10.09 6.81
C GLU A 185 34.40 -9.88 7.90
N GLU A 186 33.11 -9.85 7.55
CA GLU A 186 32.04 -9.72 8.55
C GLU A 186 31.61 -11.03 9.17
N GLU A 187 31.39 -12.08 8.38
CA GLU A 187 30.98 -13.39 8.88
C GLU A 187 31.65 -14.52 8.09
N PRO A 188 32.79 -15.08 8.57
CA PRO A 188 33.50 -16.14 7.87
C PRO A 188 32.65 -17.37 7.57
N ALA A 189 31.70 -17.71 8.46
CA ALA A 189 30.78 -18.82 8.29
C ALA A 189 29.76 -18.62 7.15
N ALA A 190 29.59 -17.39 6.65
CA ALA A 190 28.73 -17.07 5.52
C ALA A 190 29.36 -17.46 4.16
N ILE A 191 30.61 -17.93 4.11
CA ILE A 191 31.24 -18.46 2.89
C ILE A 191 30.38 -19.54 2.20
N ARG A 192 29.65 -20.35 2.99
CA ARG A 192 28.74 -21.40 2.49
C ARG A 192 27.53 -20.85 1.72
N LEU A 193 27.22 -19.57 1.88
CA LEU A 193 26.10 -18.87 1.25
C LEU A 193 26.53 -18.16 -0.05
N ILE A 194 27.84 -17.98 -0.26
CA ILE A 194 28.40 -17.50 -1.52
C ILE A 194 28.21 -18.57 -2.59
N ASP A 195 27.87 -18.17 -3.81
CA ASP A 195 27.69 -19.10 -4.92
C ASP A 195 28.99 -19.90 -5.18
N ARG A 196 28.85 -21.20 -5.44
CA ARG A 196 30.00 -22.11 -5.59
C ARG A 196 30.94 -21.69 -6.71
N SER A 197 30.44 -21.06 -7.78
CA SER A 197 31.27 -20.57 -8.89
C SER A 197 32.13 -19.36 -8.52
N LYS A 198 31.79 -18.68 -7.41
CA LYS A 198 32.46 -17.48 -6.91
C LYS A 198 33.41 -17.76 -5.75
N GLN A 199 33.34 -18.95 -5.16
CA GLN A 199 34.27 -19.37 -4.12
C GLN A 199 35.64 -19.66 -4.71
N SER A 200 36.69 -19.11 -4.09
CA SER A 200 38.08 -19.34 -4.50
C SER A 200 38.91 -19.91 -3.34
N PRO A 201 40.02 -20.60 -3.62
CA PRO A 201 40.93 -21.08 -2.58
C PRO A 201 41.42 -19.96 -1.65
N GLU A 202 41.61 -18.75 -2.18
CA GLU A 202 42.03 -17.57 -1.42
C GLU A 202 40.96 -17.13 -0.42
N LEU A 203 39.68 -17.10 -0.84
CA LEU A 203 38.54 -16.81 0.04
C LEU A 203 38.44 -17.83 1.18
N TRP A 204 38.57 -19.12 0.87
CA TRP A 204 38.56 -20.17 1.89
C TRP A 204 39.74 -20.04 2.86
N ALA A 205 40.95 -19.77 2.35
CA ALA A 205 42.12 -19.57 3.20
C ALA A 205 41.93 -18.39 4.17
N GLN A 206 41.33 -17.29 3.70
CA GLN A 206 41.03 -16.14 4.55
C GLN A 206 39.95 -16.47 5.59
N ALA A 207 38.86 -17.14 5.19
CA ALA A 207 37.78 -17.52 6.11
C ALA A 207 38.27 -18.45 7.22
N ILE A 208 39.09 -19.46 6.88
CA ILE A 208 39.70 -20.38 7.85
C ILE A 208 40.67 -19.66 8.79
N LYS A 209 41.42 -18.68 8.27
CA LYS A 209 42.35 -17.89 9.07
C LYS A 209 41.61 -17.06 10.12
N GLN A 210 40.41 -16.57 9.81
CA GLN A 210 39.59 -15.79 10.74
C GLN A 210 38.78 -16.69 11.69
N ASP A 211 38.17 -17.76 11.18
CA ASP A 211 37.43 -18.76 11.96
C ASP A 211 37.79 -20.18 11.51
N PRO A 212 38.66 -20.90 12.25
CA PRO A 212 39.05 -22.27 11.91
C PRO A 212 37.89 -23.28 11.89
N GLU A 213 36.79 -23.01 12.59
CA GLU A 213 35.61 -23.90 12.60
C GLU A 213 34.94 -23.97 11.23
N VAL A 214 35.18 -23.00 10.35
CA VAL A 214 34.68 -22.95 8.97
C VAL A 214 35.20 -24.14 8.15
N ILE A 215 36.33 -24.77 8.53
CA ILE A 215 36.87 -25.98 7.88
C ILE A 215 35.83 -27.10 7.80
N LYS A 216 34.90 -27.20 8.76
CA LYS A 216 33.85 -28.23 8.76
C LYS A 216 32.96 -28.22 7.52
N TYR A 217 32.95 -27.12 6.76
CA TYR A 217 32.19 -27.01 5.51
C TYR A 217 32.94 -27.57 4.28
N LEU A 218 34.21 -27.94 4.42
CA LEU A 218 35.04 -28.58 3.38
C LEU A 218 35.16 -30.11 3.53
N LEU A 219 34.81 -30.64 4.71
CA LEU A 219 34.89 -32.06 5.08
C LEU A 219 33.55 -32.77 4.85
#